data_AF-A0A6J2XKV8-F1
#
_entry.id   AF-A0A6J2XKV8-F1
#
_cell.length_a   1.000
_cell.length_b   1.000
_cell.length_c   1.000
_cell.angle_alpha   90.00
_cell.angle_beta   90.00
_cell.angle_gamma   90.00
#
_symmetry.space_group_name_H-M   'P 1'
#
loop_
_entity.id
_entity.type
_entity.pdbx_description
1 polymer ?
#
loop_
_entity_poly.entity_id
_entity_poly.type
_entity_poly.pdbx_seq_one_letter_code
_entity_poly.pdbx_strand_id
1 'polypeptide(L)'
;MDAVNKKCSINYSWCDPEDINFVPRKIIPEQSAVCVPLISCNRFSTELDVFLKLMPRNFVIFILRQNSKNKIIQQTDPSELMIVLGCMLVMTYNRLPEMHDYWASNKSLGNAAIKSAISRDIFLLLHSKLYFNYPEKLKDANKIYYIEELVSCLKHTFQKSRTESTHQSIDESMTKFKGRSSLKQYLPLKPIKREIKIWQRCDSVSGYVYDFNIYQRRESDAMADKPLCEPRRCVPPM
;
A
#
# COMPACT_ATOMS: atom_id res chain seq x y z
N MET A 1 -40.43 26.96 -29.00
CA MET A 1 -39.83 25.80 -29.68
C MET A 1 -38.34 25.91 -29.53
N ASP A 2 -37.81 24.91 -28.84
CA ASP A 2 -36.60 24.97 -28.02
C ASP A 2 -35.31 24.74 -28.79
N ALA A 3 -34.25 25.25 -28.17
CA ALA A 3 -32.86 24.95 -28.48
C ALA A 3 -32.53 23.49 -28.11
N VAL A 4 -31.76 22.80 -28.96
CA VAL A 4 -31.11 21.53 -28.60
C VAL A 4 -29.62 21.58 -28.92
N ASN A 5 -28.86 21.82 -27.86
CA ASN A 5 -27.53 21.27 -27.51
C ASN A 5 -26.73 20.53 -28.60
N LYS A 6 -25.66 21.15 -29.09
CA LYS A 6 -24.46 20.43 -29.57
C LYS A 6 -23.57 20.11 -28.37
N LYS A 7 -23.63 18.86 -27.88
CA LYS A 7 -22.63 18.31 -26.95
C LYS A 7 -21.32 18.09 -27.70
N CYS A 8 -20.27 18.80 -27.29
CA CYS A 8 -18.89 18.49 -27.64
C CYS A 8 -18.47 17.26 -26.83
N SER A 9 -18.38 16.09 -27.47
CA SER A 9 -17.88 14.86 -26.85
C SER A 9 -16.37 14.76 -27.05
N ILE A 10 -15.61 15.15 -26.03
CA ILE A 10 -14.16 14.93 -25.98
C ILE A 10 -13.93 13.48 -25.53
N ASN A 11 -13.46 12.64 -26.45
CA ASN A 11 -13.04 11.27 -26.18
C ASN A 11 -11.64 11.28 -25.55
N TYR A 12 -11.54 10.97 -24.26
CA TYR A 12 -10.28 10.56 -23.64
C TYR A 12 -10.20 9.03 -23.68
N SER A 13 -9.55 8.46 -24.70
CA SER A 13 -9.16 7.05 -24.70
C SER A 13 -7.68 6.93 -24.35
N TRP A 14 -7.40 6.57 -23.09
CA TRP A 14 -6.13 5.93 -22.70
C TRP A 14 -6.11 4.49 -23.23
N CYS A 15 -6.19 4.34 -24.55
CA CYS A 15 -6.00 3.06 -25.21
C CYS A 15 -4.67 3.16 -25.94
N ASP A 16 -3.66 2.46 -25.44
CA ASP A 16 -2.52 2.08 -26.25
C ASP A 16 -3.07 1.21 -27.39
N PRO A 17 -3.05 1.66 -28.66
CA PRO A 17 -3.70 0.95 -29.75
C PRO A 17 -3.07 -0.42 -30.04
N GLU A 18 -1.92 -0.75 -29.44
CA GLU A 18 -1.27 -2.06 -29.60
C GLU A 18 -1.65 -3.08 -28.51
N ASP A 19 -2.31 -2.68 -27.41
CA ASP A 19 -2.78 -3.61 -26.38
C ASP A 19 -4.30 -3.82 -26.48
N ILE A 20 -4.71 -4.40 -27.62
CA ILE A 20 -6.11 -4.71 -27.98
C ILE A 20 -6.73 -5.72 -26.99
N ASN A 21 -5.93 -6.34 -26.13
CA ASN A 21 -6.35 -7.37 -25.17
C ASN A 21 -6.46 -6.86 -23.73
N PHE A 22 -6.08 -5.62 -23.44
CA PHE A 22 -6.25 -5.08 -22.09
C PHE A 22 -7.71 -4.69 -21.84
N VAL A 23 -8.51 -5.67 -21.42
CA VAL A 23 -9.81 -5.44 -20.80
C VAL A 23 -9.60 -5.40 -19.29
N PRO A 24 -9.75 -4.23 -18.63
CA PRO A 24 -9.81 -4.18 -17.17
C PRO A 24 -10.87 -5.16 -16.71
N ARG A 25 -10.48 -6.14 -15.89
CA ARG A 25 -11.39 -7.22 -15.46
C ARG A 25 -12.50 -6.63 -14.58
N LYS A 26 -13.64 -6.26 -15.20
CA LYS A 26 -14.84 -5.77 -14.49
C LYS A 26 -15.59 -6.89 -13.79
N ILE A 27 -15.30 -8.15 -14.13
CA ILE A 27 -15.96 -9.36 -13.63
C ILE A 27 -14.88 -10.40 -13.30
N ILE A 28 -15.00 -11.03 -12.13
CA ILE A 28 -14.14 -12.14 -11.70
C ILE A 28 -14.52 -13.38 -12.52
N PRO A 29 -13.62 -13.99 -13.31
CA PRO A 29 -13.94 -15.19 -14.09
C PRO A 29 -14.40 -16.31 -13.17
N GLU A 30 -15.39 -17.10 -13.59
CA GLU A 30 -15.90 -18.28 -12.86
C GLU A 30 -14.81 -19.30 -12.54
N GLN A 31 -13.75 -19.33 -13.35
CA GLN A 31 -12.56 -20.18 -13.19
C GLN A 31 -11.54 -19.61 -12.21
N SER A 32 -11.71 -18.36 -11.76
CA SER A 32 -10.94 -17.83 -10.64
C SER A 32 -11.42 -18.63 -9.44
N ALA A 33 -10.63 -19.66 -9.09
CA ALA A 33 -10.89 -20.48 -7.92
C ALA A 33 -11.34 -19.57 -6.78
N VAL A 34 -12.42 -19.94 -6.09
CA VAL A 34 -12.95 -19.19 -4.95
C VAL A 34 -11.74 -18.88 -4.07
N CYS A 35 -11.27 -17.63 -4.14
CA CYS A 35 -10.15 -17.20 -3.36
C CYS A 35 -10.64 -17.36 -1.93
N VAL A 36 -10.03 -18.27 -1.16
CA VAL A 36 -10.40 -18.47 0.25
C VAL A 36 -10.47 -17.07 0.86
N PRO A 37 -11.63 -16.59 1.33
CA PRO A 37 -11.71 -15.24 1.82
C PRO A 37 -10.76 -15.09 3.00
N LEU A 38 -10.39 -13.85 3.33
CA LEU A 38 -9.69 -13.62 4.60
C LEU A 38 -10.52 -14.29 5.72
N ILE A 39 -9.83 -14.86 6.71
CA ILE A 39 -10.48 -15.50 7.86
C ILE A 39 -11.51 -14.52 8.41
N SER A 40 -12.73 -15.00 8.69
CA SER A 40 -13.89 -14.22 9.15
C SER A 40 -14.48 -13.20 8.16
N CYS A 41 -13.95 -13.06 6.95
CA CYS A 41 -14.59 -12.33 5.85
C CYS A 41 -15.39 -13.30 4.97
N ASN A 42 -16.47 -12.80 4.37
CA ASN A 42 -17.28 -13.54 3.42
C ASN A 42 -17.81 -12.58 2.34
N ARG A 43 -18.62 -13.09 1.41
CA ARG A 43 -19.16 -12.29 0.29
C ARG A 43 -20.06 -11.11 0.71
N PHE A 44 -20.53 -11.10 1.95
CA PHE A 44 -21.35 -10.02 2.52
C PHE A 44 -20.52 -9.04 3.36
N SER A 45 -19.22 -9.30 3.54
CA SER A 45 -18.31 -8.36 4.19
C SER A 45 -18.19 -7.10 3.37
N THR A 46 -18.27 -5.95 4.03
CA THR A 46 -18.05 -4.66 3.41
C THR A 46 -16.57 -4.46 3.09
N GLU A 47 -16.27 -3.48 2.24
CA GLU A 47 -14.90 -3.06 1.95
C GLU A 47 -14.18 -2.59 3.23
N LEU A 48 -14.93 -1.97 4.15
CA LEU A 48 -14.42 -1.56 5.45
C LEU A 48 -14.07 -2.78 6.33
N ASP A 49 -14.86 -3.85 6.31
CA ASP A 49 -14.56 -5.07 7.07
C ASP A 49 -13.26 -5.72 6.56
N VAL A 50 -13.08 -5.78 5.23
CA VAL A 50 -11.85 -6.29 4.61
C VAL A 50 -10.65 -5.40 4.97
N PHE A 51 -10.82 -4.08 4.92
CA PHE A 51 -9.76 -3.15 5.31
C PHE A 51 -9.38 -3.34 6.79
N LEU A 52 -10.35 -3.36 7.70
CA LEU A 52 -10.13 -3.52 9.14
C LEU A 52 -9.57 -4.90 9.50
N LYS A 53 -9.77 -5.91 8.65
CA LYS A 53 -9.10 -7.20 8.80
C LYS A 53 -7.60 -7.10 8.60
N LEU A 54 -7.16 -6.34 7.59
CA LEU A 54 -5.74 -6.16 7.24
C LEU A 54 -5.06 -5.02 8.03
N MET A 55 -5.85 -4.04 8.47
CA MET A 55 -5.42 -2.83 9.17
C MET A 55 -6.33 -2.64 10.41
N PRO A 56 -6.14 -3.43 11.48
CA PRO A 56 -7.04 -3.40 12.63
C PRO A 56 -7.01 -2.05 13.36
N ARG A 57 -8.09 -1.69 14.06
CA ARG A 57 -8.14 -0.40 14.78
C ARG A 57 -6.97 -0.16 15.75
N ASN A 58 -6.44 -1.23 16.35
CA ASN A 58 -5.26 -1.17 17.22
C ASN A 58 -4.02 -0.61 16.50
N PHE A 59 -3.89 -0.86 15.21
CA PHE A 59 -2.82 -0.30 14.37
C PHE A 59 -2.97 1.22 14.22
N VAL A 60 -4.19 1.71 14.01
CA VAL A 60 -4.49 3.15 13.94
C VAL A 60 -4.18 3.82 15.28
N ILE A 61 -4.59 3.19 16.39
CA ILE A 61 -4.29 3.65 17.75
C ILE A 61 -2.78 3.67 18.00
N PHE A 62 -2.05 2.65 17.54
CA PHE A 62 -0.60 2.60 17.64
C PHE A 62 0.04 3.82 16.95
N ILE A 63 -0.36 4.12 15.71
CA ILE A 63 0.15 5.29 14.98
C ILE A 63 -0.09 6.57 15.78
N LEU A 64 -1.29 6.78 16.32
CA LEU A 64 -1.58 7.96 17.13
C LEU A 64 -0.70 8.06 18.38
N ARG A 65 -0.43 6.93 19.06
CA ARG A 65 0.46 6.90 20.23
C ARG A 65 1.89 7.32 19.90
N GLN A 66 2.43 6.90 18.75
CA GLN A 66 3.77 7.33 18.31
C GLN A 66 3.84 8.84 18.06
N ASN A 67 2.71 9.45 17.73
CA ASN A 67 2.57 10.89 17.51
C ASN A 67 2.16 11.66 18.77
N SER A 68 2.11 11.02 19.93
CA SER A 68 1.64 11.62 21.18
C SER A 68 2.46 12.84 21.64
N LYS A 69 3.69 13.07 21.17
CA LYS A 69 4.43 14.31 21.50
C LYS A 69 4.06 15.49 20.61
N ASN A 70 3.35 15.25 19.50
CA ASN A 70 2.91 16.28 18.58
C ASN A 70 1.54 16.82 19.02
N LYS A 71 1.51 18.01 19.61
CA LYS A 71 0.30 18.66 20.14
C LYS A 71 -0.87 18.71 19.14
N ILE A 72 -0.55 18.80 17.84
CA ILE A 72 -1.56 18.82 16.77
C ILE A 72 -2.21 17.44 16.61
N ILE A 73 -1.42 16.37 16.63
CA ILE A 73 -1.92 15.00 16.48
C ILE A 73 -2.52 14.46 17.80
N GLN A 74 -2.09 14.97 18.95
CA GLN A 74 -2.72 14.63 20.23
C GLN A 74 -4.23 14.91 20.25
N GLN A 75 -4.67 15.92 19.50
CA GLN A 75 -6.09 16.29 19.37
C GLN A 75 -6.83 15.49 18.30
N THR A 76 -6.11 14.68 17.51
CA THR A 76 -6.66 13.92 16.39
C THR A 76 -7.35 12.65 16.87
N ASP A 77 -8.59 12.46 16.44
CA ASP A 77 -9.37 11.26 16.73
C ASP A 77 -8.91 10.09 15.84
N PRO A 78 -8.94 8.82 16.32
CA PRO A 78 -8.72 7.64 15.46
C PRO A 78 -9.55 7.64 14.18
N SER A 79 -10.76 8.21 14.20
CA SER A 79 -11.62 8.33 13.02
C SER A 79 -11.06 9.30 11.99
N GLU A 80 -10.42 10.41 12.41
CA GLU A 80 -9.76 11.34 11.48
C GLU A 80 -8.60 10.69 10.75
N LEU A 81 -7.79 9.89 11.47
CA LEU A 81 -6.72 9.12 10.84
C LEU A 81 -7.26 8.08 9.86
N MET A 82 -8.37 7.41 10.19
CA MET A 82 -9.05 6.52 9.25
C MET A 82 -9.56 7.26 8.00
N ILE A 83 -10.06 8.48 8.14
CA ILE A 83 -10.47 9.32 7.01
C ILE A 83 -9.26 9.67 6.14
N VAL A 84 -8.11 10.02 6.74
CA VAL A 84 -6.86 10.27 6.00
C VAL A 84 -6.44 9.04 5.20
N LEU A 85 -6.42 7.86 5.83
CA LEU A 85 -6.10 6.60 5.13
C LEU A 85 -7.11 6.28 4.03
N GLY A 86 -8.41 6.50 4.26
CA GLY A 86 -9.46 6.36 3.26
C GLY A 86 -9.28 7.30 2.07
N CYS A 87 -8.94 8.56 2.32
CA CYS A 87 -8.61 9.51 1.26
C CYS A 87 -7.40 9.03 0.45
N MET A 88 -6.33 8.57 1.12
CA MET A 88 -5.15 8.02 0.44
C MET A 88 -5.49 6.81 -0.44
N LEU A 89 -6.40 5.92 0.01
CA LEU A 89 -6.90 4.81 -0.80
C LEU A 89 -7.63 5.30 -2.06
N VAL A 90 -8.51 6.32 -1.94
CA VAL A 90 -9.18 6.94 -3.10
C VAL A 90 -8.17 7.51 -4.09
N MET A 91 -7.14 8.18 -3.59
CA MET A 91 -6.08 8.77 -4.40
C MET A 91 -5.27 7.72 -5.18
N THR A 92 -5.27 6.44 -4.76
CA THR A 92 -4.53 5.39 -5.49
C THR A 92 -5.10 5.11 -6.88
N TYR A 93 -6.44 5.13 -7.01
CA TYR A 93 -7.15 4.82 -8.26
C TYR A 93 -7.73 6.06 -8.95
N ASN A 94 -7.99 7.14 -8.20
CA ASN A 94 -8.36 8.44 -8.75
C ASN A 94 -7.18 9.39 -8.59
N ARG A 95 -6.25 9.43 -9.57
CA ARG A 95 -5.02 10.23 -9.49
C ARG A 95 -5.21 11.60 -10.11
N LEU A 96 -5.06 12.66 -9.31
CA LEU A 96 -4.97 14.05 -9.78
C LEU A 96 -3.51 14.51 -9.86
N PRO A 97 -3.20 15.58 -10.61
CA PRO A 97 -1.82 16.07 -10.78
C PRO A 97 -1.13 16.37 -9.45
N GLU A 98 -1.82 17.09 -8.56
CA GLU A 98 -1.32 17.41 -7.23
C GLU A 98 -2.29 17.01 -6.12
N MET A 99 -1.74 16.82 -4.92
CA MET A 99 -2.52 16.39 -3.75
C MET A 99 -3.56 17.42 -3.32
N HIS A 100 -3.34 18.72 -3.56
CA HIS A 100 -4.34 19.73 -3.20
C HIS A 100 -5.50 19.82 -4.21
N ASP A 101 -5.33 19.29 -5.43
CA ASP A 101 -6.34 19.32 -6.49
C ASP A 101 -7.60 18.53 -6.13
N TYR A 102 -7.52 17.58 -5.19
CA TYR A 102 -8.69 16.85 -4.70
C TYR A 102 -9.73 17.75 -4.03
N TRP A 103 -9.33 18.94 -3.58
CA TRP A 103 -10.22 19.95 -3.03
C TRP A 103 -10.53 21.10 -3.99
N ALA A 104 -9.99 21.12 -5.20
CA ALA A 104 -10.21 22.19 -6.17
C ALA A 104 -11.69 22.31 -6.60
N SER A 105 -12.22 23.52 -6.69
CA SER A 105 -13.60 23.80 -7.13
C SER A 105 -13.81 23.71 -8.64
N ASN A 106 -12.73 23.66 -9.42
CA ASN A 106 -12.81 23.54 -10.88
C ASN A 106 -13.50 22.22 -11.26
N LYS A 107 -14.41 22.26 -12.24
CA LYS A 107 -15.16 21.11 -12.76
C LYS A 107 -14.26 20.00 -13.31
N SER A 108 -13.05 20.32 -13.76
CA SER A 108 -12.08 19.32 -14.27
C SER A 108 -11.25 18.65 -13.17
N LEU A 109 -11.36 19.11 -11.92
CA LEU A 109 -10.59 18.62 -10.77
C LEU A 109 -11.54 18.36 -9.58
N GLY A 110 -10.95 17.98 -8.45
CA GLY A 110 -11.68 17.76 -7.22
C GLY A 110 -12.32 16.38 -7.12
N ASN A 111 -12.53 15.93 -5.89
CA ASN A 111 -13.19 14.68 -5.58
C ASN A 111 -14.25 14.91 -4.50
N ALA A 112 -15.51 14.66 -4.82
CA ALA A 112 -16.64 14.95 -3.94
C ALA A 112 -16.55 14.20 -2.60
N ALA A 113 -16.18 12.92 -2.63
CA ALA A 113 -16.07 12.10 -1.42
C ALA A 113 -14.94 12.60 -0.49
N ILE A 114 -13.78 12.94 -1.04
CA ILE A 114 -12.67 13.49 -0.26
C ILE A 114 -13.03 14.85 0.33
N LYS A 115 -13.63 15.75 -0.47
CA LYS A 115 -14.06 17.08 -0.02
C LYS A 115 -15.06 17.02 1.13
N SER A 116 -16.01 16.09 1.07
CA SER A 116 -17.01 15.92 2.13
C SER A 116 -16.46 15.24 3.38
N ALA A 117 -15.40 14.44 3.25
CA ALA A 117 -14.88 13.66 4.37
C ALA A 117 -13.92 14.47 5.27
N ILE A 118 -13.07 15.32 4.69
CA ILE A 118 -12.08 16.09 5.45
C ILE A 118 -11.69 17.37 4.70
N SER A 119 -11.34 18.43 5.43
CA SER A 119 -10.84 19.66 4.80
C SER A 119 -9.41 19.46 4.28
N ARG A 120 -9.06 20.22 3.22
CA ARG A 120 -7.72 20.19 2.61
C ARG A 120 -6.62 20.42 3.65
N ASP A 121 -6.79 21.45 4.47
CA ASP A 121 -5.74 21.91 5.37
C ASP A 121 -5.52 20.92 6.52
N ILE A 122 -6.59 20.32 7.04
CA ILE A 122 -6.48 19.25 8.05
C ILE A 122 -5.85 18.01 7.43
N PHE A 123 -6.27 17.58 6.24
CA PHE A 123 -5.66 16.43 5.57
C PHE A 123 -4.15 16.62 5.35
N LEU A 124 -3.74 17.76 4.77
CA LEU A 124 -2.33 18.05 4.51
C LEU A 124 -1.53 18.14 5.82
N LEU A 125 -2.11 18.72 6.87
CA LEU A 125 -1.49 18.81 8.18
C LEU A 125 -1.27 17.42 8.77
N LEU A 126 -2.31 16.59 8.86
CA LEU A 126 -2.23 15.24 9.41
C LEU A 126 -1.26 14.38 8.59
N HIS A 127 -1.42 14.34 7.26
CA HIS A 127 -0.57 13.58 6.35
C HIS A 127 0.92 13.95 6.49
N SER A 128 1.24 15.25 6.61
CA SER A 128 2.63 15.71 6.75
C SER A 128 3.28 15.37 8.11
N LYS A 129 2.47 15.00 9.10
CA LYS A 129 2.91 14.79 10.48
C LYS A 129 2.80 13.34 10.93
N LEU A 130 2.46 12.39 10.06
CA LEU A 130 2.40 10.97 10.40
C LEU A 130 3.81 10.40 10.67
N TYR A 131 4.11 10.14 11.94
CA TYR A 131 5.26 9.33 12.36
C TYR A 131 4.82 7.92 12.76
N PHE A 132 5.61 6.92 12.41
CA PHE A 132 5.34 5.50 12.75
C PHE A 132 6.29 4.95 13.81
N ASN A 133 7.22 5.77 14.29
CA ASN A 133 8.08 5.52 15.44
C ASN A 133 8.52 6.87 16.05
N TYR A 134 9.12 6.84 17.23
CA TYR A 134 9.70 8.03 17.86
C TYR A 134 10.72 8.72 16.94
N PRO A 135 10.78 10.06 16.94
CA PRO A 135 11.70 10.79 16.06
C PRO A 135 13.18 10.59 16.45
N GLU A 136 13.43 10.32 17.73
CA GLU A 136 14.75 10.09 18.31
C GLU A 136 15.27 8.69 17.96
N LYS A 137 16.00 8.60 16.85
CA LYS A 137 16.60 7.35 16.39
C LYS A 137 17.84 7.00 17.22
N LEU A 138 17.88 5.78 17.78
CA LEU A 138 19.06 5.24 18.46
C LEU A 138 20.24 5.07 17.47
N LYS A 139 21.48 5.25 17.93
CA LYS A 139 22.68 5.18 17.07
C LYS A 139 22.79 3.87 16.29
N ASP A 140 22.46 2.75 16.95
CA ASP A 140 22.55 1.41 16.37
C ASP A 140 21.21 0.90 15.80
N ALA A 141 20.21 1.77 15.69
CA ALA A 141 18.92 1.39 15.12
C ALA A 141 19.05 1.10 13.62
N ASN A 142 18.33 0.07 13.18
CA ASN A 142 18.33 -0.39 11.80
C ASN A 142 17.85 0.71 10.81
N LYS A 143 17.96 0.46 9.51
CA LYS A 143 17.62 1.46 8.47
C LYS A 143 16.12 1.71 8.36
N ILE A 144 15.29 0.75 8.78
CA ILE A 144 13.83 0.83 8.75
C ILE A 144 13.23 1.29 10.08
N TYR A 145 14.02 1.79 11.03
CA TYR A 145 13.60 2.11 12.40
C TYR A 145 12.26 2.85 12.45
N TYR A 146 12.09 3.87 11.62
CA TYR A 146 10.88 4.69 11.59
C TYR A 146 9.61 3.95 11.20
N ILE A 147 9.70 2.75 10.61
CA ILE A 147 8.58 1.92 10.15
C ILE A 147 8.68 0.47 10.64
N GLU A 148 9.60 0.13 11.53
CA GLU A 148 9.87 -1.25 11.92
C GLU A 148 8.69 -1.91 12.65
N GLU A 149 8.14 -1.21 13.65
CA GLU A 149 6.93 -1.59 14.37
C GLU A 149 5.74 -1.74 13.44
N LEU A 150 5.58 -0.77 12.53
CA LEU A 150 4.57 -0.75 11.49
C LEU A 150 4.66 -2.04 10.64
N VAL A 151 5.83 -2.32 10.09
CA VAL A 151 6.09 -3.52 9.27
C VAL A 151 5.81 -4.79 10.06
N SER A 152 6.25 -4.86 11.32
CA SER A 152 6.03 -6.03 12.19
C SER A 152 4.55 -6.30 12.43
N CYS A 153 3.75 -5.24 12.65
CA CYS A 153 2.31 -5.34 12.81
C CYS A 153 1.62 -5.83 11.52
N LEU A 154 2.05 -5.34 10.35
CA LEU A 154 1.53 -5.79 9.06
C LEU A 154 1.83 -7.26 8.80
N LYS A 155 3.08 -7.69 9.01
CA LYS A 155 3.49 -9.10 8.86
C LYS A 155 2.64 -10.00 9.74
N HIS A 156 2.46 -9.63 11.01
CA HIS A 156 1.61 -10.37 11.94
C HIS A 156 0.16 -10.47 11.47
N THR A 157 -0.41 -9.35 11.02
CA THR A 157 -1.79 -9.29 10.56
C THR A 157 -1.99 -10.10 9.29
N PHE A 158 -1.05 -10.06 8.35
CA PHE A 158 -1.16 -10.78 7.09
C PHE A 158 -1.11 -12.30 7.29
N GLN A 159 -0.15 -12.78 8.08
CA GLN A 159 -0.06 -14.20 8.42
C GLN A 159 -1.33 -14.72 9.13
N LYS A 160 -1.95 -13.90 9.99
CA LYS A 160 -3.18 -14.26 10.71
C LYS A 160 -4.46 -14.09 9.91
N SER A 161 -4.44 -13.33 8.82
CA SER A 161 -5.65 -13.01 8.08
C SER A 161 -6.03 -14.07 7.07
N ARG A 162 -5.12 -15.00 6.73
CA ARG A 162 -5.37 -16.06 5.77
C ARG A 162 -4.52 -17.29 6.09
N THR A 163 -5.10 -18.48 5.95
CA THR A 163 -4.35 -19.73 6.01
C THR A 163 -3.38 -19.83 4.84
N GLU A 164 -2.19 -20.35 5.10
CA GLU A 164 -1.18 -20.61 4.07
C GLU A 164 -1.67 -21.64 3.07
N SER A 165 -1.44 -21.37 1.77
CA SER A 165 -1.66 -22.34 0.71
C SER A 165 -0.46 -23.27 0.57
N THR A 166 -0.69 -24.41 -0.07
CA THR A 166 0.37 -25.37 -0.42
C THR A 166 1.30 -24.87 -1.51
N HIS A 167 0.87 -23.90 -2.32
CA HIS A 167 1.63 -23.36 -3.45
C HIS A 167 1.91 -21.88 -3.23
N GLN A 168 3.16 -21.55 -2.91
CA GLN A 168 3.59 -20.19 -2.60
C GLN A 168 4.74 -19.77 -3.51
N SER A 169 4.83 -18.48 -3.80
CA SER A 169 5.95 -17.87 -4.52
C SER A 169 6.73 -16.94 -3.58
N ILE A 170 8.04 -16.91 -3.75
CA ILE A 170 8.91 -15.93 -3.09
C ILE A 170 9.65 -15.18 -4.17
N ASP A 171 9.45 -13.88 -4.22
CA ASP A 171 10.10 -13.03 -5.21
C ASP A 171 10.29 -11.60 -4.66
N GLU A 172 10.94 -10.78 -5.47
CA GLU A 172 11.28 -9.40 -5.19
C GLU A 172 10.22 -8.49 -5.80
N SER A 173 9.66 -7.60 -4.98
CA SER A 173 8.90 -6.45 -5.48
C SER A 173 9.69 -5.16 -5.30
N MET A 174 9.48 -4.26 -6.25
CA MET A 174 10.18 -2.99 -6.28
C MET A 174 9.19 -1.84 -6.06
N THR A 175 9.46 -1.02 -5.05
CA THR A 175 8.66 0.17 -4.75
C THR A 175 9.37 1.42 -5.24
N LYS A 176 8.74 2.13 -6.18
CA LYS A 176 9.25 3.40 -6.72
C LYS A 176 9.36 4.44 -5.60
N PHE A 177 10.57 4.99 -5.42
CA PHE A 177 10.79 6.07 -4.47
C PHE A 177 11.79 7.10 -5.02
N LYS A 178 11.30 8.32 -5.27
CA LYS A 178 12.11 9.42 -5.82
C LYS A 178 12.89 10.20 -4.74
N GLY A 179 12.50 10.11 -3.47
CA GLY A 179 13.14 10.83 -2.36
C GLY A 179 14.54 10.33 -2.01
N ARG A 180 15.23 11.02 -1.09
CA ARG A 180 16.53 10.60 -0.54
C ARG A 180 16.29 9.54 0.54
N SER A 181 16.83 8.35 0.34
CA SER A 181 16.78 7.26 1.32
C SER A 181 17.93 6.29 1.08
N SER A 182 18.51 5.79 2.17
CA SER A 182 19.55 4.75 2.16
C SER A 182 19.01 3.34 1.86
N LEU A 183 17.68 3.19 1.80
CA LEU A 183 17.00 1.93 1.43
C LEU A 183 16.95 1.69 -0.08
N LYS A 184 17.20 2.73 -0.90
CA LYS A 184 17.15 2.59 -2.37
C LYS A 184 18.26 1.67 -2.85
N GLN A 185 17.90 0.66 -3.65
CA GLN A 185 18.83 -0.18 -4.37
C GLN A 185 19.00 0.27 -5.81
N TYR A 186 20.23 0.15 -6.30
CA TYR A 186 20.54 0.39 -7.70
C TYR A 186 20.49 -0.92 -8.48
N LEU A 187 19.52 -1.06 -9.38
CA LEU A 187 19.36 -2.22 -10.28
C LEU A 187 19.64 -1.78 -11.73
N PRO A 188 20.87 -1.96 -12.26
CA PRO A 188 21.26 -1.41 -13.56
C PRO A 188 20.46 -1.99 -14.73
N LEU A 189 19.97 -3.22 -14.59
CA LEU A 189 19.24 -3.97 -15.64
C LEU A 189 17.73 -3.73 -15.64
N LYS A 190 17.19 -2.92 -14.70
CA LYS A 190 15.76 -2.59 -14.64
C LYS A 190 15.50 -1.22 -15.28
N PRO A 191 14.34 -0.99 -15.93
CA PRO A 191 13.99 0.31 -16.50
C PRO A 191 14.03 1.44 -15.47
N ILE A 192 13.64 1.14 -14.23
CA ILE A 192 13.75 2.06 -13.10
C ILE A 192 14.87 1.57 -12.20
N LYS A 193 15.99 2.29 -12.26
CA LYS A 193 17.22 1.81 -11.67
C LYS A 193 17.33 2.01 -10.17
N ARG A 194 16.49 2.85 -9.54
CA ARG A 194 16.60 3.22 -8.11
C ARG A 194 15.26 3.11 -7.40
N GLU A 195 15.07 2.02 -6.67
CA GLU A 195 13.80 1.67 -6.01
C GLU A 195 14.07 1.00 -4.66
N ILE A 196 13.05 0.88 -3.80
CA ILE A 196 13.14 0.11 -2.56
C ILE A 196 12.79 -1.34 -2.89
N LYS A 197 13.75 -2.25 -2.65
CA LYS A 197 13.57 -3.70 -2.84
C LYS A 197 12.87 -4.29 -1.62
N ILE A 198 11.81 -5.06 -1.85
CA ILE A 198 11.04 -5.76 -0.83
C ILE A 198 10.95 -7.22 -1.24
N TRP A 199 11.40 -8.14 -0.40
CA TRP A 199 11.14 -9.56 -0.58
C TRP A 199 9.73 -9.87 -0.12
N GLN A 200 8.95 -10.60 -0.90
CA GLN A 200 7.58 -10.99 -0.57
C GLN A 200 7.39 -12.49 -0.74
N ARG A 201 6.72 -13.11 0.22
CA ARG A 201 6.20 -14.48 0.14
C ARG A 201 4.69 -14.39 -0.07
N CYS A 202 4.22 -14.88 -1.21
CA CYS A 202 2.85 -14.73 -1.66
C CYS A 202 2.19 -16.07 -1.97
N ASP A 203 0.87 -16.11 -1.88
CA ASP A 203 0.05 -17.17 -2.45
C ASP A 203 0.18 -17.17 -3.97
N SER A 204 0.47 -18.33 -4.57
CA SER A 204 0.69 -18.43 -6.02
C SER A 204 -0.56 -18.18 -6.86
N VAL A 205 -1.76 -18.39 -6.30
CA VAL A 205 -3.03 -18.27 -7.02
C VAL A 205 -3.65 -16.88 -6.84
N SER A 206 -3.79 -16.43 -5.59
CA SER A 206 -4.46 -15.15 -5.27
C SER A 206 -3.51 -13.95 -5.23
N GLY A 207 -2.19 -14.16 -5.18
CA GLY A 207 -1.22 -13.10 -4.98
C GLY A 207 -1.23 -12.50 -3.56
N TYR A 208 -1.95 -13.13 -2.62
CA TYR A 208 -1.99 -12.67 -1.23
C TYR A 208 -0.60 -12.72 -0.59
N VAL A 209 -0.14 -11.61 -0.01
CA VAL A 209 1.16 -11.54 0.67
C VAL A 209 1.03 -12.14 2.08
N TYR A 210 1.68 -13.26 2.33
CA TYR A 210 1.78 -13.85 3.67
C TYR A 210 2.85 -13.18 4.51
N ASP A 211 4.00 -12.90 3.91
CA ASP A 211 5.13 -12.30 4.61
C ASP A 211 5.96 -11.40 3.69
N PHE A 212 6.68 -10.44 4.26
CA PHE A 212 7.59 -9.59 3.50
C PHE A 212 8.73 -9.03 4.35
N ASN A 213 9.85 -8.72 3.69
CA ASN A 213 11.00 -8.08 4.30
C ASN A 213 11.53 -6.96 3.41
N ILE A 214 11.71 -5.77 3.98
CA ILE A 214 12.33 -4.64 3.29
C ILE A 214 13.85 -4.86 3.30
N TYR A 215 14.46 -4.82 2.11
CA TYR A 215 15.89 -5.03 1.99
C TYR A 215 16.67 -3.86 2.59
N GLN A 216 17.50 -4.16 3.58
CA GLN A 216 18.38 -3.21 4.25
C GLN A 216 19.82 -3.56 3.88
N ARG A 217 20.40 -2.85 2.91
CA ARG A 217 21.82 -3.04 2.55
C ARG A 217 22.67 -2.89 3.80
N ARG A 218 23.39 -3.92 4.20
CA ARG A 218 24.40 -3.83 5.27
C ARG A 218 25.67 -3.22 4.70
N GLU A 219 26.37 -2.42 5.50
CA GLU A 219 27.63 -1.78 5.08
C GLU A 219 28.77 -2.81 4.89
N SER A 220 28.66 -3.97 5.55
CA SER A 220 29.58 -5.10 5.39
C SER A 220 29.26 -6.03 4.21
N ASP A 221 28.04 -5.97 3.67
CA ASP A 221 27.56 -7.03 2.78
C ASP A 221 27.54 -6.54 1.33
N ALA A 222 28.73 -6.55 0.73
CA ALA A 222 28.85 -6.75 -0.71
C ALA A 222 28.37 -8.16 -1.13
N MET A 223 28.11 -9.07 -0.18
CA MET A 223 27.57 -10.41 -0.43
C MET A 223 26.70 -10.89 0.75
N ALA A 224 25.42 -10.51 0.81
CA ALA A 224 24.40 -11.27 1.54
C ALA A 224 22.98 -10.80 1.15
N ASP A 225 22.52 -11.19 -0.04
CA ASP A 225 21.08 -11.39 -0.27
C ASP A 225 20.67 -12.61 0.59
N LYS A 226 20.18 -12.38 1.80
CA LYS A 226 19.55 -13.45 2.59
C LYS A 226 18.07 -13.54 2.19
N PRO A 227 17.64 -14.58 1.46
CA PRO A 227 16.23 -14.79 1.14
C PRO A 227 15.43 -15.08 2.42
N LEU A 228 14.10 -14.92 2.32
CA LEU A 228 13.14 -15.18 3.41
C LEU A 228 13.17 -16.63 3.94
N CYS A 229 13.73 -17.57 3.19
CA CYS A 229 14.01 -18.95 3.59
C CYS A 229 15.32 -19.42 2.96
N GLU A 230 16.19 -20.08 3.72
CA GLU A 230 17.20 -20.95 3.14
C GLU A 230 16.50 -22.22 2.63
N PRO A 231 16.70 -22.64 1.36
CA PRO A 231 16.13 -23.88 0.89
C PRO A 231 16.72 -25.04 1.71
N ARG A 232 15.90 -25.68 2.54
CA ARG A 232 16.25 -27.00 3.06
C ARG A 232 16.37 -27.91 1.85
N ARG A 233 17.61 -28.27 1.49
CA ARG A 233 17.86 -29.33 0.52
C ARG A 233 17.14 -30.58 1.04
N CYS A 234 16.10 -31.00 0.33
CA CYS A 234 15.61 -32.36 0.47
C CYS A 234 16.74 -33.28 -0.01
N VAL A 235 17.49 -33.85 0.93
CA VAL A 235 18.41 -34.95 0.62
C VAL A 235 17.53 -36.19 0.52
N PRO A 236 17.46 -36.87 -0.64
CA PRO A 236 16.74 -38.14 -0.71
C PRO A 236 17.43 -39.16 0.20
N PRO A 237 16.67 -40.02 0.91
CA PRO A 237 17.26 -41.11 1.67
C PRO A 237 18.00 -42.06 0.72
N MET A 238 19.20 -42.52 1.13
CA MET A 238 19.93 -43.60 0.47
C MET A 238 19.17 -44.92 0.60
#